data_AF-A0A957K087-F1
#
_entry.id   AF-A0A957K087-F1
#
_cell.length_a   1.000
_cell.length_b   1.000
_cell.length_c   1.000
_cell.angle_alpha   90.00
_cell.angle_beta   90.00
_cell.angle_gamma   90.00
#
_symmetry.space_group_name_H-M   'P 1'
#
loop_
_entity.id
_entity.type
_entity.pdbx_description
1 polymer ?
#
loop_
_entity_poly.entity_id
_entity_poly.type
_entity_poly.pdbx_seq_one_letter_code
_entity_poly.pdbx_strand_id
1 'polypeptide(L)'
;VTSDCFTPGWTNYHKRLQYQTYDVTAQVSAGPNALGVMLGDGWYRGHLADFAGPGRNHYGDTLALLLQLELQYEDGRSQIITSNAEWRATYDGPIRHSDFYMGELYDARREQAGWATAGFDDSSWAGVRVHKGVTGQLVSQTGPTVRPLHTLEPQAISTAPSGATIVDFGQNLVGRVRLELSGEAGTAVRLRHAEVLDTAGELYTDNLRAARQEVTYILRGVGPEIYEPHFTFQGFRYVAISGLESTEVTLTAVVLYSDLAASGQFECSHPAHQPVAAKHCLGAARQLP
;
A
#
# COMPACT_ATOMS: atom_id res chain seq x y z
N VAL A 1 -4.61 13.11 -4.25
CA VAL A 1 -4.69 13.22 -5.73
C VAL A 1 -5.52 12.10 -6.36
N THR A 2 -5.24 10.82 -6.07
CA THR A 2 -5.88 9.63 -6.71
C THR A 2 -5.94 8.47 -5.71
N SER A 3 -6.71 7.41 -6.01
CA SER A 3 -6.73 6.13 -5.28
C SER A 3 -5.78 5.08 -5.85
N ASP A 4 -4.99 5.43 -6.87
CA ASP A 4 -3.99 4.53 -7.44
C ASP A 4 -2.96 4.11 -6.38
N CYS A 5 -2.66 2.82 -6.36
CA CYS A 5 -1.71 2.20 -5.45
C CYS A 5 -0.47 1.75 -6.22
N PHE A 6 0.66 1.73 -5.51
CA PHE A 6 1.93 1.17 -6.00
C PHE A 6 2.42 1.79 -7.32
N THR A 7 2.11 3.06 -7.56
CA THR A 7 2.67 3.82 -8.68
C THR A 7 4.19 3.97 -8.50
N PRO A 8 4.99 3.91 -9.58
CA PRO A 8 4.59 3.79 -11.00
C PRO A 8 4.48 2.34 -11.52
N GLY A 9 4.30 1.37 -10.63
CA GLY A 9 4.30 -0.06 -10.97
C GLY A 9 5.70 -0.63 -11.20
N TRP A 10 5.76 -1.92 -11.53
CA TRP A 10 7.02 -2.62 -11.73
C TRP A 10 7.40 -2.69 -13.22
N THR A 11 8.55 -2.11 -13.56
CA THR A 11 9.18 -2.26 -14.88
C THR A 11 10.67 -2.50 -14.69
N ASN A 12 11.39 -2.80 -15.77
CA ASN A 12 12.84 -2.69 -15.73
C ASN A 12 13.21 -1.19 -15.73
N TYR A 13 13.44 -0.62 -14.55
CA TYR A 13 13.68 0.81 -14.36
C TYR A 13 14.96 1.33 -15.02
N HIS A 14 15.90 0.46 -15.40
CA HIS A 14 17.06 0.85 -16.20
C HIS A 14 16.73 1.03 -17.69
N LYS A 15 15.60 0.49 -18.16
CA LYS A 15 15.14 0.60 -19.56
C LYS A 15 13.98 1.56 -19.72
N ARG A 16 12.97 1.48 -18.85
CA ARG A 16 11.79 2.35 -18.88
C ARG A 16 11.29 2.64 -17.47
N LEU A 17 10.79 3.85 -17.26
CA LEU A 17 10.11 4.27 -16.04
C LEU A 17 8.76 4.86 -16.44
N GLN A 18 7.68 4.32 -15.89
CA GLN A 18 6.35 4.85 -16.17
C GLN A 18 6.08 6.09 -15.33
N TYR A 19 5.35 7.06 -15.88
CA TYR A 19 4.78 8.18 -15.13
C TYR A 19 3.26 8.22 -15.25
N GLN A 20 2.63 8.87 -14.28
CA GLN A 20 1.19 9.07 -14.23
C GLN A 20 0.87 10.55 -14.44
N THR A 21 -0.26 10.81 -15.10
CA THR A 21 -0.80 12.16 -15.27
C THR A 21 -2.14 12.23 -14.56
N TYR A 22 -2.31 13.27 -13.74
CA TYR A 22 -3.52 13.50 -12.97
C TYR A 22 -4.05 14.90 -13.24
N ASP A 23 -5.36 15.02 -13.46
CA ASP A 23 -6.03 16.32 -13.40
C ASP A 23 -6.18 16.74 -11.95
N VAL A 24 -5.54 17.86 -11.59
CA VAL A 24 -5.56 18.43 -10.25
C VAL A 24 -6.24 19.80 -10.23
N THR A 25 -6.98 20.17 -11.28
CA THR A 25 -7.61 21.50 -11.41
C THR A 25 -8.45 21.86 -10.20
N ALA A 26 -9.27 20.92 -9.70
CA ALA A 26 -10.13 21.13 -8.54
C ALA A 26 -9.40 21.09 -7.18
N GLN A 27 -8.11 20.74 -7.15
CA GLN A 27 -7.29 20.65 -5.92
C GLN A 27 -6.41 21.88 -5.72
N VAL A 28 -6.29 22.75 -6.74
CA VAL A 28 -5.51 23.99 -6.67
C VAL A 28 -6.43 25.14 -6.30
N SER A 29 -6.00 25.96 -5.33
CA SER A 29 -6.72 27.15 -4.89
C SER A 29 -5.94 28.43 -5.19
N ALA A 30 -6.62 29.58 -5.25
CA ALA A 30 -5.94 30.87 -5.30
C ALA A 30 -5.14 31.10 -3.99
N GLY A 31 -3.89 31.55 -4.12
CA GLY A 31 -3.00 31.79 -2.98
C GLY A 31 -2.03 30.62 -2.71
N PRO A 32 -1.56 30.48 -1.46
CA PRO A 32 -0.62 29.43 -1.08
C PRO A 32 -1.20 28.02 -1.29
N ASN A 33 -0.42 27.16 -1.94
CA ASN A 33 -0.71 25.73 -2.10
C ASN A 33 0.51 24.93 -1.61
N ALA A 34 0.32 23.66 -1.27
CA ALA A 34 1.39 22.73 -0.93
C ALA A 34 1.26 21.44 -1.74
N LEU A 35 2.40 20.82 -2.09
CA LEU A 35 2.46 19.49 -2.65
C LEU A 35 3.25 18.58 -1.71
N GLY A 36 2.60 17.54 -1.20
CA GLY A 36 3.22 16.51 -0.38
C GLY A 36 3.27 15.18 -1.11
N VAL A 37 4.40 14.46 -1.02
CA VAL A 37 4.56 13.12 -1.59
C VAL A 37 5.24 12.20 -0.58
N MET A 38 4.68 11.00 -0.37
CA MET A 38 5.33 9.92 0.37
C MET A 38 6.02 8.97 -0.61
N LEU A 39 7.23 8.52 -0.29
CA LEU A 39 7.98 7.55 -1.09
C LEU A 39 8.16 6.26 -0.30
N GLY A 40 7.83 5.13 -0.91
CA GLY A 40 8.09 3.79 -0.40
C GLY A 40 9.17 3.08 -1.19
N ASP A 41 9.74 2.02 -0.61
CA ASP A 41 10.84 1.26 -1.21
C ASP A 41 10.46 0.58 -2.54
N GLY A 42 9.24 0.04 -2.59
CA GLY A 42 8.67 -0.62 -3.77
C GLY A 42 9.57 -1.71 -4.37
N TRP A 43 9.38 -2.01 -5.66
CA TRP A 43 10.27 -2.94 -6.38
C TRP A 43 11.62 -2.33 -6.74
N TYR A 44 11.77 -1.00 -6.65
CA TYR A 44 13.01 -0.30 -7.01
C TYR A 44 14.12 -0.67 -6.02
N ARG A 45 13.81 -0.58 -4.72
CA ARG A 45 14.80 -0.83 -3.67
C ARG A 45 14.34 -1.71 -2.51
N GLY A 46 13.10 -2.17 -2.51
CA GLY A 46 12.61 -3.15 -1.53
C GLY A 46 13.12 -4.55 -1.83
N HIS A 47 12.68 -5.52 -1.03
CA HIS A 47 12.96 -6.91 -1.29
C HIS A 47 12.32 -7.31 -2.61
N LEU A 48 13.07 -8.07 -3.39
CA LEU A 48 12.60 -8.77 -4.56
C LEU A 48 12.90 -10.24 -4.29
N ALA A 49 12.09 -11.16 -4.83
CA ALA A 49 12.32 -12.60 -4.69
C ALA A 49 13.79 -13.01 -4.91
N ASP A 50 14.12 -14.25 -4.58
CA ASP A 50 15.48 -14.82 -4.63
C ASP A 50 16.02 -15.02 -6.08
N PHE A 51 15.89 -13.99 -6.91
CA PHE A 51 16.66 -13.79 -8.12
C PHE A 51 18.12 -13.66 -7.68
N ALA A 52 19.06 -14.30 -8.38
CA ALA A 52 20.48 -14.46 -8.06
C ALA A 52 21.27 -13.16 -7.78
N GLY A 53 20.92 -12.43 -6.72
CA GLY A 53 21.32 -11.06 -6.42
C GLY A 53 21.07 -10.70 -4.95
N PRO A 54 21.21 -9.42 -4.57
CA PRO A 54 21.37 -8.99 -3.18
C PRO A 54 20.11 -9.07 -2.29
N GLY A 55 19.01 -9.65 -2.78
CA GLY A 55 17.71 -9.72 -2.09
C GLY A 55 16.97 -8.38 -1.95
N ARG A 56 17.66 -7.23 -2.00
CA ARG A 56 17.12 -5.86 -1.90
C ARG A 56 17.97 -4.85 -2.70
N ASN A 57 17.48 -3.64 -2.97
CA ASN A 57 18.18 -2.59 -3.75
C ASN A 57 18.53 -3.02 -5.20
N HIS A 58 17.61 -3.72 -5.87
CA HIS A 58 17.89 -4.29 -7.20
C HIS A 58 18.19 -3.23 -8.28
N TYR A 59 17.52 -2.08 -8.23
CA TYR A 59 17.68 -1.00 -9.22
C TYR A 59 18.43 0.22 -8.68
N GLY A 60 18.49 0.35 -7.36
CA GLY A 60 19.18 1.43 -6.66
C GLY A 60 18.89 1.38 -5.16
N ASP A 61 19.58 2.24 -4.43
CA ASP A 61 19.57 2.29 -2.95
C ASP A 61 19.06 3.64 -2.42
N THR A 62 18.47 4.46 -3.28
CA THR A 62 18.07 5.83 -2.96
C THR A 62 16.65 6.05 -3.47
N LEU A 63 15.75 6.49 -2.58
CA LEU A 63 14.41 6.91 -2.98
C LEU A 63 14.49 8.23 -3.75
N ALA A 64 13.75 8.34 -4.85
CA ALA A 64 13.72 9.52 -5.70
C ALA A 64 12.30 9.81 -6.18
N LEU A 65 12.02 11.09 -6.37
CA LEU A 65 10.77 11.60 -6.93
C LEU A 65 11.08 12.37 -8.22
N LEU A 66 10.28 12.13 -9.26
CA LEU A 66 10.17 13.00 -10.41
C LEU A 66 8.73 13.51 -10.45
N LEU A 67 8.56 14.83 -10.37
CA LEU A 67 7.25 15.48 -10.38
C LEU A 67 7.29 16.73 -11.25
N GLN A 68 6.21 16.95 -12.01
CA GLN A 68 5.94 18.19 -12.71
C GLN A 68 4.44 18.51 -12.56
N LEU A 69 4.14 19.69 -12.03
CA LEU A 69 2.81 20.30 -12.00
C LEU A 69 2.78 21.41 -13.04
N GLU A 70 1.81 21.34 -13.94
CA GLU A 70 1.57 22.36 -14.96
C GLU A 70 0.26 23.08 -14.65
N LEU A 71 0.34 24.40 -14.50
CA LEU A 71 -0.81 25.27 -14.29
C LEU A 71 -1.04 26.10 -15.54
N GLN A 72 -2.27 26.09 -16.05
CA GLN A 72 -2.72 26.97 -17.13
C GLN A 72 -3.77 27.93 -16.57
N TYR A 73 -3.53 29.23 -16.73
CA TYR A 73 -4.42 30.28 -16.24
C TYR A 73 -5.39 30.72 -17.33
N GLU A 74 -6.54 31.25 -16.92
CA GLU A 74 -7.58 31.75 -17.84
C GLU A 74 -7.07 32.86 -18.77
N ASP A 75 -6.10 33.65 -18.31
CA ASP A 75 -5.45 34.72 -19.10
C ASP A 75 -4.39 34.21 -20.10
N GLY A 76 -4.23 32.88 -20.22
CA GLY A 76 -3.30 32.23 -21.13
C GLY A 76 -1.88 32.07 -20.59
N ARG A 77 -1.56 32.56 -19.39
CA ARG A 77 -0.27 32.28 -18.74
C ARG A 77 -0.16 30.80 -18.35
N SER A 78 1.07 30.33 -18.22
CA SER A 78 1.37 29.01 -17.65
C SER A 78 2.46 29.09 -16.59
N GLN A 79 2.41 28.16 -15.64
CA GLN A 79 3.43 27.97 -14.63
C GLN A 79 3.77 26.48 -14.55
N ILE A 80 5.07 26.17 -14.47
CA ILE A 80 5.56 24.80 -14.27
C ILE A 80 6.29 24.75 -12.94
N ILE A 81 5.87 23.84 -12.07
CA ILE A 81 6.49 23.56 -10.77
C ILE A 81 7.05 22.14 -10.84
N THR A 82 8.32 21.95 -10.51
CA THR A 82 9.00 20.64 -10.63
C THR A 82 9.60 20.19 -9.30
N SER A 83 9.84 18.89 -9.17
CA SER A 83 10.73 18.35 -8.14
C SER A 83 12.15 18.88 -8.36
N ASN A 84 12.68 19.65 -7.40
CA ASN A 84 13.98 20.31 -7.50
C ASN A 84 14.71 20.33 -6.13
N ALA A 85 15.81 21.09 -6.01
CA ALA A 85 16.61 21.18 -4.79
C ALA A 85 15.98 22.02 -3.65
N GLU A 86 14.90 22.74 -3.92
CA GLU A 86 14.19 23.59 -2.94
C GLU A 86 13.18 22.79 -2.10
N TRP A 87 12.88 21.56 -2.51
CA TRP A 87 12.04 20.66 -1.73
C TRP A 87 12.70 20.31 -0.41
N ARG A 88 11.85 20.04 0.59
CA ARG A 88 12.25 19.54 1.89
C ARG A 88 11.70 18.13 2.11
N ALA A 89 12.39 17.35 2.91
CA ALA A 89 12.01 16.00 3.27
C ALA A 89 12.32 15.71 4.73
N THR A 90 11.57 14.75 5.28
CA THR A 90 11.82 14.21 6.61
C THR A 90 11.82 12.68 6.56
N TYR A 91 12.70 12.07 7.34
CA TYR A 91 12.66 10.64 7.65
C TYR A 91 11.87 10.37 8.94
N ASP A 92 11.32 11.42 9.56
CA ASP A 92 10.59 11.38 10.82
C ASP A 92 9.07 11.30 10.61
N GLY A 93 8.64 10.68 9.51
CA GLY A 93 7.24 10.40 9.22
C GLY A 93 6.71 9.14 9.94
N PRO A 94 5.39 8.87 9.84
CA PRO A 94 4.76 7.77 10.53
C PRO A 94 5.08 6.40 9.93
N ILE A 95 5.34 6.30 8.62
CA ILE A 95 5.82 5.07 7.99
C ILE A 95 7.30 4.88 8.36
N ARG A 96 7.58 3.91 9.24
CA ARG A 96 8.94 3.62 9.75
C ARG A 96 9.65 2.55 8.94
N HIS A 97 8.89 1.71 8.26
CA HIS A 97 9.37 0.68 7.35
C HIS A 97 8.25 0.35 6.37
N SER A 98 8.58 0.12 5.10
CA SER A 98 7.67 -0.46 4.13
C SER A 98 8.40 -1.33 3.12
N ASP A 99 7.81 -2.49 2.81
CA ASP A 99 8.34 -3.46 1.88
C ASP A 99 7.23 -4.43 1.46
N PHE A 100 7.16 -4.79 0.17
CA PHE A 100 6.11 -5.70 -0.32
C PHE A 100 6.12 -7.10 0.31
N TYR A 101 7.30 -7.62 0.66
CA TYR A 101 7.42 -8.96 1.25
C TYR A 101 7.38 -8.91 2.77
N MET A 102 7.99 -7.89 3.37
CA MET A 102 8.14 -7.80 4.83
C MET A 102 6.95 -7.14 5.52
N GLY A 103 6.23 -6.26 4.82
CA GLY A 103 5.07 -5.52 5.31
C GLY A 103 5.37 -4.05 5.61
N GLU A 104 4.60 -3.44 6.52
CA GLU A 104 4.70 -2.02 6.87
C GLU A 104 4.63 -1.81 8.37
N LEU A 105 5.53 -0.97 8.91
CA LEU A 105 5.46 -0.47 10.28
C LEU A 105 5.04 0.99 10.24
N TYR A 106 3.90 1.30 10.84
CA TYR A 106 3.37 2.64 10.96
C TYR A 106 3.26 3.05 12.43
N ASP A 107 3.82 4.19 12.78
CA ASP A 107 3.72 4.79 14.13
C ASP A 107 2.93 6.09 14.06
N ALA A 108 1.66 6.03 14.44
CA ALA A 108 0.73 7.14 14.32
C ALA A 108 1.09 8.33 15.25
N ARG A 109 1.91 8.09 16.28
CA ARG A 109 2.42 9.17 17.16
C ARG A 109 3.38 10.11 16.43
N ARG A 110 3.85 9.72 15.23
CA ARG A 110 4.77 10.49 14.38
C ARG A 110 4.07 11.16 13.20
N GLU A 111 2.74 11.14 13.18
CA GLU A 111 1.98 11.92 12.20
C GLU A 111 2.24 13.41 12.38
N GLN A 112 2.53 14.08 11.27
CA GLN A 112 2.72 15.53 11.23
C GLN A 112 1.46 16.13 10.60
N ALA A 113 0.48 16.47 11.43
CA ALA A 113 -0.80 16.96 10.96
C ALA A 113 -0.62 18.21 10.06
N GLY A 114 -1.25 18.19 8.89
CA GLY A 114 -1.18 19.30 7.94
C GLY A 114 0.10 19.38 7.10
N TRP A 115 1.02 18.42 7.17
CA TRP A 115 2.30 18.46 6.43
C TRP A 115 2.17 18.69 4.92
N ALA A 116 1.05 18.24 4.33
CA ALA A 116 0.74 18.40 2.90
C ALA A 116 -0.23 19.58 2.63
N THR A 117 -0.34 20.53 3.56
CA THR A 117 -1.18 21.73 3.43
C THR A 117 -0.33 23.00 3.50
N ALA A 118 -0.80 24.08 2.87
CA ALA A 118 -0.08 25.35 2.90
C ALA A 118 -0.01 25.91 4.32
N GLY A 119 1.15 26.48 4.69
CA GLY A 119 1.37 27.07 6.02
C GLY A 119 1.88 26.09 7.08
N PHE A 120 2.14 24.83 6.74
CA PHE A 120 2.86 23.90 7.61
C PHE A 120 4.28 24.40 7.90
N ASP A 121 4.71 24.28 9.15
CA ASP A 121 6.09 24.61 9.55
C ASP A 121 7.03 23.44 9.26
N ASP A 122 7.65 23.48 8.08
CA ASP A 122 8.66 22.52 7.65
C ASP A 122 10.10 22.91 8.05
N SER A 123 10.28 23.89 8.95
CA SER A 123 11.60 24.42 9.30
C SER A 123 12.57 23.37 9.83
N SER A 124 12.05 22.32 10.46
CA SER A 124 12.81 21.17 10.97
C SER A 124 13.17 20.13 9.91
N TRP A 125 12.57 20.19 8.71
CA TRP A 125 12.82 19.24 7.64
C TRP A 125 14.15 19.54 6.94
N ALA A 126 14.81 18.47 6.51
CA ALA A 126 16.06 18.57 5.77
C ALA A 126 15.81 18.97 4.31
N GLY A 127 16.77 19.66 3.70
CA GLY A 127 16.76 19.86 2.24
C GLY A 127 16.99 18.55 1.50
N VAL A 128 16.48 18.44 0.27
CA VAL A 128 16.69 17.26 -0.59
C VAL A 128 17.97 17.36 -1.41
N ARG A 129 18.39 16.23 -2.01
CA ARG A 129 19.47 16.19 -3.00
C ARG A 129 18.91 15.82 -4.37
N VAL A 130 19.37 16.49 -5.41
CA VAL A 130 19.02 16.15 -6.80
C VAL A 130 19.68 14.82 -7.16
N HIS A 131 18.85 13.82 -7.48
CA HIS A 131 19.30 12.49 -7.89
C HIS A 131 19.39 12.42 -9.43
N LYS A 132 20.55 11.98 -9.96
CA LYS A 132 20.80 11.89 -11.42
C LYS A 132 20.89 10.46 -11.95
N GLY A 133 20.64 9.45 -11.11
CA GLY A 133 20.94 8.04 -11.39
C GLY A 133 19.87 7.26 -12.15
N VAL A 134 18.78 7.89 -12.59
CA VAL A 134 17.72 7.19 -13.32
C VAL A 134 18.05 7.16 -14.82
N THR A 135 18.31 5.97 -15.35
CA THR A 135 18.72 5.77 -16.76
C THR A 135 17.57 5.33 -17.68
N GLY A 136 16.46 4.85 -17.11
CA GLY A 136 15.32 4.38 -17.89
C GLY A 136 14.63 5.52 -18.63
N GLN A 137 14.12 5.24 -19.83
CA GLN A 137 13.32 6.19 -20.58
C GLN A 137 11.99 6.44 -19.87
N LEU A 138 11.65 7.72 -19.68
CA LEU A 138 10.37 8.10 -19.13
C LEU A 138 9.27 7.84 -20.17
N VAL A 139 8.27 7.03 -19.82
CA VAL A 139 7.17 6.66 -20.71
C VAL A 139 5.84 6.83 -19.99
N SER A 140 4.78 7.19 -20.72
CA SER A 140 3.44 7.26 -20.13
C SER A 140 2.99 5.88 -19.64
N GLN A 141 2.23 5.86 -18.55
CA GLN A 141 1.64 4.63 -18.01
C GLN A 141 0.88 3.87 -19.11
N THR A 142 1.22 2.59 -19.29
CA THR A 142 0.52 1.68 -20.20
C THR A 142 -0.36 0.73 -19.39
N GLY A 143 -1.64 0.65 -19.76
CA GLY A 143 -2.62 -0.18 -19.04
C GLY A 143 -3.11 0.46 -17.73
N PRO A 144 -4.09 -0.17 -17.06
CA PRO A 144 -4.68 0.38 -15.85
C PRO A 144 -3.75 0.28 -14.64
N THR A 145 -3.95 1.19 -13.69
CA THR A 145 -3.28 1.23 -12.40
C THR A 145 -3.88 0.24 -11.42
N VAL A 146 -3.13 -0.10 -10.37
CA VAL A 146 -3.64 -0.89 -9.24
C VAL A 146 -4.51 0.01 -8.37
N ARG A 147 -5.69 -0.47 -7.96
CA ARG A 147 -6.63 0.29 -7.11
C ARG A 147 -7.26 -0.59 -6.02
N PRO A 148 -7.71 0.01 -4.91
CA PRO A 148 -8.61 -0.65 -3.96
C PRO A 148 -9.99 -0.73 -4.57
N LEU A 149 -10.35 -1.93 -5.03
CA LEU A 149 -11.56 -2.11 -5.81
C LEU A 149 -12.69 -2.66 -4.93
N HIS A 150 -12.44 -3.71 -4.15
CA HIS A 150 -13.47 -4.38 -3.35
C HIS A 150 -13.07 -4.45 -1.87
N THR A 151 -14.07 -4.58 -1.01
CA THR A 151 -13.91 -4.84 0.42
C THR A 151 -14.56 -6.16 0.81
N LEU A 152 -13.92 -6.92 1.70
CA LEU A 152 -14.47 -8.14 2.27
C LEU A 152 -14.49 -8.03 3.80
N GLU A 153 -15.66 -8.31 4.37
CA GLU A 153 -15.82 -8.44 5.81
C GLU A 153 -15.37 -9.83 6.30
N PRO A 154 -14.88 -9.95 7.54
CA PRO A 154 -14.60 -11.23 8.17
C PRO A 154 -15.82 -12.15 8.13
N GLN A 155 -15.59 -13.41 7.76
CA GLN A 155 -16.62 -14.46 7.79
C GLN A 155 -16.62 -15.23 9.11
N ALA A 156 -15.45 -15.33 9.76
CA ALA A 156 -15.32 -15.94 11.07
C ALA A 156 -14.15 -15.33 11.85
N ILE A 157 -14.27 -15.36 13.18
CA ILE A 157 -13.21 -15.02 14.12
C ILE A 157 -13.05 -16.19 15.09
N SER A 158 -11.82 -16.63 15.31
CA SER A 158 -11.49 -17.71 16.24
C SER A 158 -10.23 -17.37 17.05
N THR A 159 -9.94 -18.18 18.06
CA THR A 159 -8.71 -18.08 18.84
C THR A 159 -7.83 -19.27 18.51
N ALA A 160 -6.58 -19.00 18.11
CA ALA A 160 -5.58 -20.04 17.86
C ALA A 160 -5.06 -20.63 19.19
N PRO A 161 -4.46 -21.83 19.19
CA PRO A 161 -3.82 -22.42 20.37
C PRO A 161 -2.80 -21.51 21.08
N SER A 162 -2.12 -20.64 20.33
CA SER A 162 -1.18 -19.63 20.81
C SER A 162 -1.84 -18.47 21.56
N GLY A 163 -3.17 -18.38 21.52
CA GLY A 163 -3.96 -17.27 22.07
C GLY A 163 -4.17 -16.12 21.07
N ALA A 164 -3.61 -16.19 19.86
CA ALA A 164 -3.82 -15.18 18.84
C ALA A 164 -5.26 -15.20 18.32
N THR A 165 -5.82 -14.01 18.04
CA THR A 165 -7.10 -13.90 17.36
C THR A 165 -6.89 -14.10 15.86
N ILE A 166 -7.56 -15.09 15.28
CA ILE A 166 -7.55 -15.40 13.85
C ILE A 166 -8.82 -14.86 13.21
N VAL A 167 -8.66 -14.07 12.16
CA VAL A 167 -9.73 -13.55 11.33
C VAL A 167 -9.70 -14.27 9.99
N ASP A 168 -10.80 -14.93 9.62
CA ASP A 168 -11.00 -15.61 8.34
C ASP A 168 -11.91 -14.77 7.43
N PHE A 169 -11.39 -14.32 6.28
CA PHE A 169 -12.17 -13.58 5.28
C PHE A 169 -12.99 -14.49 4.34
N GLY A 170 -12.91 -15.81 4.51
CA GLY A 170 -13.62 -16.82 3.73
C GLY A 170 -13.08 -17.03 2.32
N GLN A 171 -12.14 -16.19 1.88
CA GLN A 171 -11.56 -16.20 0.55
C GLN A 171 -10.08 -15.80 0.59
N ASN A 172 -9.24 -16.53 -0.15
CA ASN A 172 -7.86 -16.11 -0.39
C ASN A 172 -7.87 -14.95 -1.40
N LEU A 173 -7.25 -13.83 -1.05
CA LEU A 173 -7.26 -12.57 -1.80
C LEU A 173 -5.86 -11.94 -1.82
N VAL A 174 -5.68 -10.95 -2.70
CA VAL A 174 -4.50 -10.08 -2.70
C VAL A 174 -4.93 -8.66 -2.37
N GLY A 175 -4.30 -8.06 -1.37
CA GLY A 175 -4.76 -6.78 -0.86
C GLY A 175 -4.04 -6.31 0.39
N ARG A 176 -4.76 -5.56 1.20
CA ARG A 176 -4.32 -5.11 2.54
C ARG A 176 -5.50 -5.18 3.50
N VAL A 177 -5.25 -4.98 4.79
CA VAL A 177 -6.30 -4.85 5.80
C VAL A 177 -6.47 -3.38 6.19
N ARG A 178 -7.72 -2.90 6.21
CA ARG A 178 -8.13 -1.71 6.95
C ARG A 178 -8.39 -2.10 8.39
N LEU A 179 -7.75 -1.39 9.30
CA LEU A 179 -7.86 -1.54 10.73
C LEU A 179 -8.63 -0.35 11.30
N GLU A 180 -9.68 -0.60 12.07
CA GLU A 180 -10.37 0.43 12.86
C GLU A 180 -10.39 0.02 14.33
N LEU A 181 -9.89 0.89 15.22
CA LEU A 181 -9.69 0.57 16.62
C LEU A 181 -9.56 1.80 17.52
N SER A 182 -9.62 1.58 18.83
CA SER A 182 -9.31 2.58 19.85
C SER A 182 -8.49 1.94 20.96
N GLY A 183 -7.48 2.64 21.47
CA GLY A 183 -6.62 2.10 22.53
C GLY A 183 -5.64 3.13 23.03
N GLU A 184 -4.75 2.70 23.92
CA GLU A 184 -3.75 3.58 24.51
C GLU A 184 -2.64 3.93 23.51
N ALA A 185 -2.14 5.16 23.59
CA ALA A 185 -1.02 5.63 22.78
C ALA A 185 0.20 4.73 22.96
N GLY A 186 0.84 4.31 21.86
CA GLY A 186 2.00 3.43 21.90
C GLY A 186 1.68 1.93 21.90
N THR A 187 0.40 1.55 22.02
CA THR A 187 -0.03 0.16 21.81
C THR A 187 0.33 -0.28 20.40
N ALA A 188 1.00 -1.42 20.26
CA ALA A 188 1.46 -1.94 18.97
C ALA A 188 0.62 -3.15 18.55
N VAL A 189 -0.19 -2.98 17.50
CA VAL A 189 -1.02 -4.02 16.91
C VAL A 189 -0.28 -4.64 15.74
N ARG A 190 -0.15 -5.96 15.75
CA ARG A 190 0.52 -6.71 14.68
C ARG A 190 -0.47 -7.59 13.96
N LEU A 191 -0.45 -7.50 12.63
CA LEU A 191 -1.26 -8.28 11.70
C LEU A 191 -0.32 -9.16 10.88
N ARG A 192 -0.36 -10.48 11.12
CA ARG A 192 0.34 -11.47 10.30
C ARG A 192 -0.64 -12.10 9.34
N HIS A 193 -0.25 -12.23 8.08
CA HIS A 193 -1.13 -12.71 7.02
C HIS A 193 -0.72 -14.12 6.57
N ALA A 194 -1.70 -14.98 6.27
CA ALA A 194 -1.45 -16.32 5.72
C ALA A 194 -2.56 -16.76 4.76
N GLU A 195 -2.20 -17.65 3.84
CA GLU A 195 -3.14 -18.23 2.87
C GLU A 195 -3.98 -19.37 3.49
N VAL A 196 -3.38 -20.12 4.42
CA VAL A 196 -3.98 -21.31 5.05
C VAL A 196 -3.64 -21.37 6.55
N LEU A 197 -4.44 -22.16 7.28
CA LEU A 197 -4.13 -22.56 8.65
C LEU A 197 -3.47 -23.94 8.65
N ASP A 198 -2.67 -24.22 9.66
CA ASP A 198 -2.18 -25.59 9.91
C ASP A 198 -3.26 -26.48 10.53
N THR A 199 -2.93 -27.74 10.80
CA THR A 199 -3.88 -28.71 11.38
C THR A 199 -4.31 -28.38 12.82
N ALA A 200 -3.59 -27.52 13.52
CA ALA A 200 -3.91 -27.06 14.87
C ALA A 200 -4.74 -25.76 14.88
N GLY A 201 -4.89 -25.11 13.72
CA GLY A 201 -5.60 -23.83 13.59
C GLY A 201 -4.70 -22.60 13.76
N GLU A 202 -3.37 -22.77 13.74
CA GLU A 202 -2.42 -21.66 13.68
C GLU A 202 -2.24 -21.17 12.24
N LEU A 203 -1.72 -19.94 12.07
CA LEU A 203 -1.29 -19.51 10.74
C LEU A 203 -0.14 -20.38 10.24
N TYR A 204 -0.31 -20.98 9.07
CA TYR A 204 0.77 -21.65 8.37
C TYR A 204 1.50 -20.65 7.47
N THR A 205 2.79 -20.41 7.75
CA THR A 205 3.59 -19.38 7.05
C THR A 205 4.86 -19.92 6.39
N ASP A 206 5.14 -21.22 6.50
CA ASP A 206 6.37 -21.81 5.93
C ASP A 206 6.42 -21.68 4.40
N ASN A 207 5.27 -21.70 3.72
CA ASN A 207 5.20 -21.49 2.27
C ASN A 207 5.58 -20.06 1.84
N LEU A 208 5.52 -19.09 2.75
CA LEU A 208 5.91 -17.70 2.49
C LEU A 208 7.44 -17.54 2.44
N ARG A 209 8.20 -18.56 2.87
CA ARG A 209 9.67 -18.58 2.89
C ARG A 209 10.22 -17.38 3.68
N ALA A 210 10.95 -16.48 3.03
CA ALA A 210 11.52 -15.31 3.67
C ALA A 210 10.54 -14.12 3.82
N ALA A 211 9.36 -14.18 3.19
CA ALA A 211 8.40 -13.09 3.26
C ALA A 211 7.70 -13.07 4.62
N ARG A 212 7.90 -12.00 5.39
CA ARG A 212 7.31 -11.87 6.74
C ARG A 212 5.80 -11.61 6.70
N GLN A 213 5.32 -10.85 5.70
CA GLN A 213 3.91 -10.48 5.53
C GLN A 213 3.28 -9.93 6.83
N GLU A 214 4.01 -9.08 7.57
CA GLU A 214 3.58 -8.52 8.86
C GLU A 214 3.39 -7.01 8.77
N VAL A 215 2.20 -6.55 9.11
CA VAL A 215 1.88 -5.14 9.27
C VAL A 215 1.83 -4.82 10.76
N THR A 216 2.50 -3.75 11.17
CA THR A 216 2.44 -3.26 12.55
C THR A 216 1.93 -1.83 12.58
N TYR A 217 0.92 -1.57 13.40
CA TYR A 217 0.37 -0.25 13.65
C TYR A 217 0.58 0.13 15.12
N ILE A 218 1.18 1.30 15.38
CA ILE A 218 1.33 1.85 16.73
C ILE A 218 0.37 3.01 16.90
N LEU A 219 -0.54 2.88 17.85
CA LEU A 219 -1.63 3.83 18.10
C LEU A 219 -1.10 5.19 18.59
N ARG A 220 -1.77 6.27 18.19
CA ARG A 220 -1.55 7.61 18.77
C ARG A 220 -2.37 7.84 20.05
N GLY A 221 -3.41 7.05 20.28
CA GLY A 221 -4.22 7.05 21.49
C GLY A 221 -5.24 8.18 21.59
N VAL A 222 -5.71 8.70 20.45
CA VAL A 222 -6.68 9.81 20.40
C VAL A 222 -7.90 9.41 19.57
N GLY A 223 -8.93 8.96 20.28
CA GLY A 223 -10.20 8.55 19.70
C GLY A 223 -10.08 7.33 18.77
N PRO A 224 -11.10 7.10 17.93
CA PRO A 224 -11.04 6.08 16.89
C PRO A 224 -9.92 6.36 15.88
N GLU A 225 -9.14 5.32 15.58
CA GLU A 225 -8.07 5.36 14.59
C GLU A 225 -8.40 4.41 13.43
N ILE A 226 -8.15 4.87 12.20
CA ILE A 226 -8.30 4.07 10.99
C ILE A 226 -6.94 4.01 10.31
N TYR A 227 -6.49 2.81 9.96
CA TYR A 227 -5.21 2.62 9.29
C TYR A 227 -5.31 1.58 8.17
N GLU A 228 -4.69 1.91 7.03
CA GLU A 228 -4.44 1.01 5.92
C GLU A 228 -2.96 1.15 5.49
N PRO A 229 -2.23 0.05 5.26
CA PRO A 229 -0.85 0.11 4.76
C PRO A 229 -0.74 0.80 3.40
N HIS A 230 0.33 1.57 3.18
CA HIS A 230 0.48 2.39 1.97
C HIS A 230 1.33 1.70 0.89
N PHE A 231 2.43 1.08 1.29
CA PHE A 231 3.50 0.62 0.38
C PHE A 231 3.75 -0.88 0.47
N THR A 232 2.73 -1.65 0.87
CA THR A 232 2.75 -3.12 0.89
C THR A 232 1.40 -3.69 0.52
N PHE A 233 1.39 -4.95 0.08
CA PHE A 233 0.21 -5.79 -0.05
C PHE A 233 0.56 -7.22 0.39
N GLN A 234 -0.47 -8.02 0.66
CA GLN A 234 -0.33 -9.41 1.08
C GLN A 234 -1.28 -10.30 0.28
N GLY A 235 -0.88 -11.57 0.09
CA GLY A 235 -1.77 -12.64 -0.37
C GLY A 235 -2.23 -13.45 0.84
N PHE A 236 -3.53 -13.45 1.13
CA PHE A 236 -4.04 -14.04 2.37
C PHE A 236 -5.52 -14.38 2.33
N ARG A 237 -5.91 -15.32 3.19
CA ARG A 237 -7.29 -15.54 3.65
C ARG A 237 -7.43 -15.26 5.13
N TYR A 238 -6.38 -15.54 5.88
CA TYR A 238 -6.35 -15.48 7.33
C TYR A 238 -5.42 -14.37 7.82
N VAL A 239 -5.84 -13.70 8.89
CA VAL A 239 -5.02 -12.71 9.59
C VAL A 239 -4.99 -13.04 11.08
N ALA A 240 -3.79 -13.16 11.64
CA ALA A 240 -3.60 -13.24 13.09
C ALA A 240 -3.32 -11.85 13.64
N ILE A 241 -4.08 -11.48 14.66
CA ILE A 241 -3.96 -10.23 15.39
C ILE A 241 -3.29 -10.53 16.73
N SER A 242 -2.31 -9.71 17.09
CA SER A 242 -1.67 -9.73 18.41
C SER A 242 -1.36 -8.31 18.89
N GLY A 243 -1.17 -8.15 20.20
CA GLY A 243 -0.91 -6.85 20.83
C GLY A 243 -2.18 -6.10 21.27
N LEU A 244 -3.34 -6.76 21.29
CA LEU A 244 -4.60 -6.23 21.81
C LEU A 244 -5.05 -7.06 23.00
N GLU A 245 -5.07 -6.48 24.20
CA GLU A 245 -5.53 -7.17 25.42
C GLU A 245 -7.04 -6.99 25.66
N SER A 246 -7.63 -5.85 25.27
CA SER A 246 -9.07 -5.55 25.51
C SER A 246 -9.68 -4.56 24.51
N THR A 247 -9.01 -4.30 23.39
CA THR A 247 -9.46 -3.35 22.37
C THR A 247 -10.31 -4.05 21.34
N GLU A 248 -11.54 -3.59 21.17
CA GLU A 248 -12.34 -3.95 20.00
C GLU A 248 -11.67 -3.43 18.74
N VAL A 249 -11.59 -4.31 17.74
CA VAL A 249 -10.90 -4.06 16.49
C VAL A 249 -11.80 -4.53 15.35
N THR A 250 -12.03 -3.65 14.38
CA THR A 250 -12.71 -3.99 13.13
C THR A 250 -11.66 -4.13 12.04
N LEU A 251 -11.70 -5.24 11.32
CA LEU A 251 -10.83 -5.49 10.17
C LEU A 251 -11.69 -5.64 8.93
N THR A 252 -11.33 -4.92 7.88
CA THR A 252 -11.92 -5.11 6.54
C THR A 252 -10.78 -5.38 5.56
N ALA A 253 -10.85 -6.48 4.80
CA ALA A 253 -9.87 -6.73 3.75
C ALA A 253 -10.19 -5.85 2.54
N VAL A 254 -9.19 -5.15 2.02
CA VAL A 254 -9.27 -4.27 0.84
C VAL A 254 -8.52 -4.95 -0.30
N VAL A 255 -9.26 -5.39 -1.31
CA VAL A 255 -8.74 -6.15 -2.45
C VAL A 255 -8.10 -5.20 -3.46
N LEU A 256 -6.83 -5.46 -3.79
CA LEU A 256 -5.99 -4.63 -4.64
C LEU A 256 -5.59 -5.38 -5.92
N TYR A 257 -5.90 -4.82 -7.08
CA TYR A 257 -5.39 -5.30 -8.36
C TYR A 257 -5.61 -4.24 -9.46
N SER A 258 -5.09 -4.50 -10.66
CA SER A 258 -5.24 -3.61 -11.81
C SER A 258 -6.69 -3.47 -12.27
N ASP A 259 -7.17 -2.24 -12.37
CA ASP A 259 -8.54 -1.85 -12.74
C ASP A 259 -8.84 -2.02 -14.25
N LEU A 260 -8.68 -3.24 -14.76
CA LEU A 260 -9.15 -3.62 -16.10
C LEU A 260 -10.69 -3.79 -16.12
N ALA A 261 -11.31 -3.75 -17.29
CA ALA A 261 -12.71 -4.11 -17.45
C ALA A 261 -12.91 -5.63 -17.47
N ALA A 262 -14.00 -6.13 -16.90
CA ALA A 262 -14.41 -7.52 -17.10
C ALA A 262 -14.72 -7.72 -18.60
N SER A 263 -14.15 -8.78 -19.20
CA SER A 263 -14.26 -9.04 -20.65
C SER A 263 -14.97 -10.35 -20.98
N GLY A 264 -15.35 -11.14 -19.97
CA GLY A 264 -16.04 -12.41 -20.17
C GLY A 264 -16.72 -12.91 -18.89
N GLN A 265 -17.76 -13.71 -19.07
CA GLN A 265 -18.51 -14.39 -18.02
C GLN A 265 -18.68 -15.86 -18.43
N PHE A 266 -18.72 -16.76 -17.45
CA PHE A 266 -18.97 -18.17 -17.67
C PHE A 266 -20.05 -18.66 -16.72
N GLU A 267 -21.04 -19.37 -17.27
CA GLU A 267 -22.08 -20.05 -16.51
C GLU A 267 -22.30 -21.46 -17.08
N CYS A 268 -22.59 -22.42 -16.22
CA CYS A 268 -22.95 -23.78 -16.63
C CYS A 268 -23.97 -24.39 -15.68
N SER A 269 -24.69 -25.40 -16.14
CA SER A 269 -25.74 -26.07 -15.36
C SER A 269 -25.21 -26.99 -14.25
N HIS A 270 -23.90 -27.28 -14.23
CA HIS A 270 -23.32 -28.19 -13.26
C HIS A 270 -22.77 -27.42 -12.04
N PRO A 271 -23.35 -27.60 -10.85
CA PRO A 271 -23.00 -26.79 -9.67
C PRO A 271 -21.56 -26.94 -9.16
N ALA A 272 -20.84 -28.00 -9.55
CA ALA A 272 -19.43 -28.17 -9.19
C ALA A 272 -18.45 -27.36 -10.07
N HIS A 273 -18.87 -26.99 -11.28
CA HIS A 273 -18.02 -26.24 -12.22
C HIS A 273 -18.19 -24.72 -12.11
N GLN A 274 -19.31 -24.24 -11.57
CA GLN A 274 -19.50 -22.82 -11.30
C GLN A 274 -18.47 -22.26 -10.28
N PRO A 275 -18.19 -22.91 -9.14
CA PRO A 275 -17.19 -22.42 -8.18
C PRO A 275 -15.76 -22.52 -8.72
N VAL A 276 -15.46 -23.47 -9.61
CA VAL A 276 -14.11 -23.61 -10.19
C VAL A 276 -13.81 -22.45 -11.14
N ALA A 277 -14.77 -22.11 -12.01
CA ALA A 277 -14.63 -20.96 -12.91
C ALA A 277 -14.61 -19.63 -12.12
N ALA A 278 -15.52 -19.45 -11.15
CA ALA A 278 -15.64 -18.21 -10.38
C ALA A 278 -14.53 -18.02 -9.34
N LYS A 279 -14.24 -19.03 -8.50
CA LYS A 279 -13.31 -18.89 -7.37
C LYS A 279 -11.86 -19.16 -7.71
N HIS A 280 -11.57 -20.09 -8.61
CA HIS A 280 -10.20 -20.56 -8.84
C HIS A 280 -9.56 -20.00 -10.11
N CYS A 281 -10.33 -19.81 -11.19
CA CYS A 281 -9.81 -19.17 -12.41
C CYS A 281 -9.98 -17.65 -12.36
N LEU A 282 -11.19 -17.17 -12.07
CA LEU A 282 -11.48 -15.74 -11.99
C LEU A 282 -10.94 -15.15 -10.69
N GLY A 283 -11.15 -15.75 -9.50
CA GLY A 283 -10.56 -15.25 -8.25
C GLY A 283 -9.02 -15.11 -8.26
N ALA A 284 -8.30 -15.89 -9.07
CA ALA A 284 -6.85 -15.76 -9.27
C ALA A 284 -6.45 -14.69 -10.31
N ALA A 285 -7.38 -14.25 -11.16
CA ALA A 285 -7.18 -13.27 -12.23
C ALA A 285 -7.90 -11.91 -12.01
N ARG A 286 -8.95 -11.90 -11.17
CA ARG A 286 -9.92 -10.82 -10.85
C ARG A 286 -11.06 -11.32 -9.93
N GLN A 287 -11.04 -10.87 -8.67
CA GLN A 287 -12.14 -10.70 -7.68
C GLN A 287 -13.15 -11.81 -7.34
N LEU A 288 -13.65 -11.72 -6.10
CA LEU A 288 -14.87 -12.36 -5.60
C LEU A 288 -15.57 -11.40 -4.63
N PRO A 289 -16.92 -11.41 -4.51
CA PRO A 289 -17.92 -11.88 -5.47
C PRO A 289 -18.11 -10.92 -6.65
#